data_AF-J5RID8-F1
#
_entry.id   AF-J5RID8-F1
#
_cell.length_a   1.000
_cell.length_b   1.000
_cell.length_c   1.000
_cell.angle_alpha   90.00
_cell.angle_beta   90.00
_cell.angle_gamma   90.00
#
_symmetry.space_group_name_H-M   'P 1'
#
loop_
_entity.id
_entity.type
_entity.pdbx_description
1 polymer ?
#
loop_
_entity_poly.entity_id
_entity_poly.type
_entity_poly.pdbx_seq_one_letter_code
_entity_poly.pdbx_strand_id
1 'polypeptide(L)'
;MAIIHNPTWWKEANVYQIYSASFKDSNNDGWGDLAEITSKLDYVKNLGVDAIWVCPFYDSPQEDMGYDIANYEKAWPRYGTNDNCFRMIEESHERGIRVILT
;
A
#
# COMPACT_ATOMS: atom_id res chain seq x y z
N MET A 1 42.28 -0.06 3.38
CA MET A 1 41.07 0.78 3.60
C MET A 1 39.89 -0.17 3.73
N ALA A 2 39.15 -0.13 4.84
CA ALA A 2 37.89 -0.87 4.97
C ALA A 2 36.77 -0.01 4.36
N ILE A 3 35.96 -0.59 3.48
CA ILE A 3 34.75 0.07 2.97
C ILE A 3 33.75 0.06 4.12
N ILE A 4 33.42 1.23 4.66
CA ILE A 4 32.34 1.37 5.66
C ILE A 4 31.03 1.31 4.88
N HIS A 5 30.28 0.24 5.04
CA HIS A 5 28.92 0.14 4.52
C HIS A 5 27.99 0.86 5.49
N ASN A 6 27.40 1.98 5.09
CA ASN A 6 26.32 2.62 5.85
C ASN A 6 25.01 1.88 5.52
N PRO A 7 24.45 1.09 6.45
CA PRO A 7 23.21 0.37 6.21
C PRO A 7 22.11 1.35 5.84
N THR A 8 21.36 1.04 4.79
CA THR A 8 20.27 1.90 4.30
C THR A 8 19.04 1.04 4.14
N TRP A 9 17.97 1.33 4.87
CA TRP A 9 16.83 0.42 5.02
C TRP A 9 16.30 -0.14 3.68
N TRP A 10 16.18 0.70 2.65
CA TRP A 10 15.60 0.30 1.36
C TRP A 10 16.53 -0.57 0.51
N LYS A 11 17.83 -0.59 0.80
CA LYS A 11 18.78 -1.48 0.11
C LYS A 11 18.64 -2.93 0.56
N GLU A 12 18.11 -3.14 1.75
CA GLU A 12 18.04 -4.44 2.43
C GLU A 12 16.59 -4.89 2.65
N ALA A 13 15.61 -4.06 2.30
CA ALA A 13 14.20 -4.30 2.53
C ALA A 13 13.60 -5.31 1.54
N ASN A 14 12.82 -6.24 2.07
CA ASN A 14 11.89 -7.05 1.31
C ASN A 14 10.61 -6.25 1.09
N VAL A 15 10.31 -5.92 -0.17
CA VAL A 15 9.15 -5.11 -0.56
C VAL A 15 8.05 -6.00 -1.10
N TYR A 16 6.84 -5.86 -0.54
CA TYR A 16 5.64 -6.55 -0.99
C TYR A 16 4.72 -5.59 -1.75
N GLN A 17 4.58 -5.82 -3.06
CA GLN A 17 3.70 -5.01 -3.89
C GLN A 17 2.25 -5.46 -3.73
N ILE A 18 1.35 -4.50 -3.52
CA ILE A 18 -0.08 -4.72 -3.36
C ILE A 18 -0.81 -4.04 -4.52
N TYR A 19 -1.54 -4.84 -5.28
CA TYR A 19 -2.48 -4.36 -6.29
C TYR A 19 -3.89 -4.29 -5.70
N SER A 20 -4.28 -3.10 -5.23
CA SER A 20 -5.47 -2.88 -4.40
C SER A 20 -6.73 -3.51 -4.98
N ALA A 21 -6.99 -3.35 -6.29
CA ALA A 21 -8.17 -3.89 -6.97
C ALA A 21 -8.37 -5.40 -6.81
N SER A 22 -7.29 -6.17 -6.63
CA SER A 22 -7.31 -7.63 -6.65
C SER A 22 -6.79 -8.28 -5.38
N PHE A 23 -6.44 -7.48 -4.36
CA PHE A 23 -5.84 -8.01 -3.14
C PHE A 23 -6.88 -8.67 -2.24
N LYS A 24 -7.88 -7.91 -1.79
CA LYS A 24 -9.01 -8.40 -0.98
C LYS A 24 -10.13 -7.38 -0.95
N ASP A 25 -11.36 -7.87 -1.08
CA ASP A 25 -12.62 -7.12 -1.11
C ASP A 25 -13.34 -7.24 0.24
N SER A 26 -13.76 -6.10 0.84
CA SER A 26 -14.47 -6.06 2.12
C SER A 26 -16.00 -6.13 1.99
N ASN A 27 -16.54 -5.72 0.84
CA ASN A 27 -17.95 -5.36 0.68
C ASN A 27 -18.68 -6.20 -0.38
N ASN A 28 -17.98 -7.14 -1.02
CA ASN A 28 -18.47 -8.02 -2.10
C ASN A 28 -18.91 -7.27 -3.35
N ASP A 29 -18.35 -6.10 -3.63
CA ASP A 29 -18.59 -5.38 -4.90
C ASP A 29 -17.71 -5.88 -6.05
N GLY A 30 -16.78 -6.81 -5.77
CA GLY A 30 -15.86 -7.41 -6.72
C GLY A 30 -14.56 -6.65 -6.90
N TRP A 31 -14.27 -5.65 -6.05
CA TRP A 31 -13.08 -4.82 -6.10
C TRP A 31 -12.44 -4.72 -4.71
N GLY A 32 -11.12 -4.87 -4.65
CA GLY A 32 -10.42 -4.74 -3.38
C GLY A 32 -10.31 -3.29 -2.90
N ASP A 33 -10.11 -3.09 -1.60
CA ASP A 33 -10.13 -1.77 -0.97
C ASP A 33 -9.03 -1.57 0.09
N LEU A 34 -8.80 -0.31 0.51
CA LEU A 34 -7.71 0.03 1.43
C LEU A 34 -7.95 -0.50 2.85
N ALA A 35 -9.22 -0.66 3.25
CA ALA A 35 -9.54 -1.21 4.55
C ALA A 35 -9.09 -2.68 4.65
N GLU A 36 -9.16 -3.42 3.54
CA GLU A 36 -8.69 -4.80 3.50
C GLU A 36 -7.18 -4.95 3.46
N ILE A 37 -6.45 -3.98 2.90
CA ILE A 37 -5.00 -3.94 3.08
C ILE A 37 -4.67 -3.84 4.57
N THR A 38 -5.34 -2.91 5.27
CA THR A 38 -5.19 -2.72 6.72
C THR A 38 -5.52 -4.02 7.49
N SER A 39 -6.62 -4.71 7.13
CA SER A 39 -7.05 -5.97 7.77
C SER A 39 -6.05 -7.13 7.59
N LYS A 40 -5.12 -7.02 6.64
CA LYS A 40 -4.12 -8.03 6.31
C LYS A 40 -2.70 -7.66 6.70
N LEU A 41 -2.46 -6.54 7.38
CA LEU A 41 -1.11 -6.14 7.77
C LEU A 41 -0.42 -7.17 8.67
N ASP A 42 -1.15 -7.92 9.50
CA ASP A 42 -0.56 -9.01 10.29
C ASP A 42 -0.10 -10.18 9.40
N TYR A 43 -0.86 -10.52 8.35
CA TYR A 43 -0.44 -11.51 7.36
C TYR A 43 0.83 -11.05 6.63
N VAL A 44 0.83 -9.79 6.18
CA VAL A 44 1.97 -9.17 5.49
C VAL A 44 3.19 -9.14 6.40
N LYS A 45 3.03 -8.78 7.68
CA LYS A 45 4.12 -8.80 8.66
C LYS A 45 4.67 -10.20 8.88
N ASN A 46 3.79 -11.19 9.02
CA ASN A 46 4.17 -12.60 9.24
C ASN A 46 4.91 -13.21 8.05
N LEU A 47 4.71 -12.69 6.84
CA LEU A 47 5.50 -13.07 5.66
C LEU A 47 6.97 -12.63 5.78
N GLY A 48 7.28 -11.67 6.67
CA GLY A 48 8.63 -11.19 6.93
C GLY A 48 9.03 -9.97 6.10
N VAL A 49 8.06 -9.18 5.64
CA VAL A 49 8.33 -8.02 4.78
C VAL A 49 8.71 -6.78 5.61
N ASP A 50 9.50 -5.90 5.00
CA ASP A 50 9.97 -4.66 5.61
C ASP A 50 9.18 -3.44 5.10
N ALA A 51 8.61 -3.55 3.90
CA ALA A 51 7.80 -2.49 3.29
C ALA A 51 6.69 -3.07 2.40
N ILE A 52 5.61 -2.31 2.29
CA ILE A 52 4.59 -2.48 1.24
C ILE A 52 4.73 -1.39 0.20
N TRP A 53 4.50 -1.75 -1.06
CA TRP A 53 4.33 -0.81 -2.15
C TRP A 53 2.91 -0.96 -2.70
N VAL A 54 2.08 0.06 -2.51
CA VAL A 54 0.68 0.03 -2.96
C VAL A 54 0.60 0.68 -4.33
N CYS A 55 0.05 -0.04 -5.31
CA CYS A 55 -0.26 0.49 -6.63
C CYS A 55 -1.30 1.64 -6.54
N PRO A 56 -1.45 2.46 -7.59
CA PRO A 56 -2.30 3.65 -7.53
C PRO A 56 -3.73 3.37 -7.02
N PHE A 57 -4.14 4.15 -6.03
CA PHE A 57 -5.51 4.15 -5.49
C PHE A 57 -6.17 5.52 -5.51
N TYR A 58 -5.53 6.50 -6.17
CA TYR A 58 -6.08 7.86 -6.29
C TYR A 58 -7.30 7.90 -7.22
N ASP A 59 -8.07 8.98 -7.12
CA ASP A 59 -9.21 9.24 -7.98
C ASP A 59 -8.80 9.17 -9.45
N SER A 60 -9.44 8.29 -10.21
CA SER A 60 -9.06 7.96 -11.58
C SER A 60 -10.26 7.39 -12.36
N PRO A 61 -10.37 7.66 -13.68
CA PRO A 61 -11.34 7.02 -14.57
C PRO A 61 -11.17 5.51 -14.74
N GLN A 62 -10.01 4.96 -14.34
CA GLN A 62 -9.64 3.55 -14.42
C GLN A 62 -9.40 3.03 -15.85
N GLU A 63 -9.05 3.90 -16.81
CA GLU A 63 -8.68 3.48 -18.18
C GLU A 63 -7.38 2.66 -18.21
N ASP A 64 -6.46 2.94 -17.29
CA ASP A 64 -5.23 2.17 -17.04
C ASP A 64 -5.18 1.70 -15.58
N MET A 65 -6.33 1.26 -15.06
CA MET A 65 -6.46 0.69 -13.70
C MET A 65 -5.80 1.52 -12.59
N GLY A 66 -5.98 2.84 -12.65
CA GLY A 66 -5.52 3.78 -11.63
C GLY A 66 -4.22 4.52 -11.97
N TYR A 67 -3.48 4.10 -13.00
CA TYR A 67 -2.30 4.85 -13.47
C TYR A 67 -2.67 6.14 -14.22
N ASP A 68 -3.92 6.24 -14.70
CA ASP A 68 -4.56 7.44 -15.27
C ASP A 68 -5.20 8.32 -14.18
N ILE A 69 -4.37 9.01 -13.39
CA ILE A 69 -4.82 9.75 -12.20
C ILE A 69 -5.54 11.05 -12.56
N ALA A 70 -6.74 11.25 -12.02
CA ALA A 70 -7.52 12.48 -12.14
C ALA A 70 -7.31 13.45 -10.96
N ASN A 71 -7.04 12.93 -9.75
CA ASN A 71 -6.71 13.75 -8.58
C ASN A 71 -5.76 13.03 -7.62
N TYR A 72 -4.50 13.48 -7.58
CA TYR A 72 -3.43 12.92 -6.73
C TYR A 72 -3.66 13.06 -5.22
N GLU A 73 -4.54 13.96 -4.79
CA GLU A 73 -4.77 14.24 -3.36
C GLU A 73 -6.03 13.55 -2.82
N LYS A 74 -6.70 12.73 -3.64
CA LYS A 74 -7.97 12.10 -3.27
C LYS A 74 -7.93 10.61 -3.58
N ALA A 75 -8.32 9.77 -2.62
CA ALA A 75 -8.53 8.36 -2.88
C ALA A 75 -9.74 8.14 -3.81
N TRP A 76 -9.66 7.17 -4.71
CA TRP A 76 -10.80 6.78 -5.53
C TRP A 76 -11.89 6.20 -4.64
N PRO A 77 -13.16 6.68 -4.72
CA PRO A 77 -14.20 6.31 -3.76
C PRO A 77 -14.45 4.80 -3.60
N ARG A 78 -14.15 3.99 -4.61
CA ARG A 78 -14.29 2.52 -4.53
C ARG A 78 -13.21 1.86 -3.68
N TYR A 79 -12.01 2.45 -3.61
CA TYR A 79 -10.97 2.01 -2.68
C TYR A 79 -11.18 2.50 -1.24
N GLY A 80 -12.00 3.54 -1.07
CA GLY A 80 -12.34 4.14 0.22
C GLY A 80 -12.06 5.64 0.25
N THR A 81 -11.64 6.14 1.41
CA THR A 81 -11.37 7.55 1.68
C THR A 81 -9.89 7.82 1.98
N ASN A 82 -9.50 9.09 2.00
CA ASN A 82 -8.18 9.49 2.48
C ASN A 82 -7.92 9.02 3.92
N ASP A 83 -8.94 9.00 4.78
CA ASP A 83 -8.80 8.50 6.15
C ASP A 83 -8.48 7.00 6.18
N ASN A 84 -9.04 6.21 5.25
CA ASN A 84 -8.65 4.80 5.10
C ASN A 84 -7.18 4.67 4.70
N CYS A 85 -6.69 5.53 3.80
CA CYS A 85 -5.28 5.59 3.42
C CYS A 85 -4.38 5.96 4.61
N PHE A 86 -4.71 7.02 5.35
CA PHE A 86 -3.93 7.45 6.51
C PHE A 86 -3.88 6.38 7.59
N ARG A 87 -5.01 5.72 7.85
CA ARG A 87 -5.08 4.59 8.78
C ARG A 87 -4.21 3.41 8.33
N MET A 88 -4.25 3.04 7.05
CA MET A 88 -3.38 2.01 6.48
C MET A 88 -1.90 2.33 6.70
N ILE A 89 -1.51 3.59 6.50
CA ILE A 89 -0.13 4.06 6.71
C ILE A 89 0.26 3.99 8.20
N GLU A 90 -0.58 4.52 9.09
CA GLU A 90 -0.37 4.50 10.54
C GLU A 90 -0.22 3.07 11.06
N GLU A 91 -1.19 2.20 10.76
CA GLU A 91 -1.20 0.81 11.20
C GLU A 91 -0.05 -0.02 10.61
N SER A 92 0.45 0.34 9.41
CA SER A 92 1.66 -0.25 8.84
C SER A 92 2.90 0.14 9.66
N HIS A 93 3.03 1.42 9.98
CA HIS A 93 4.16 1.92 10.76
C HIS A 93 4.18 1.36 12.19
N GLU A 94 3.03 1.18 12.84
CA GLU A 94 2.93 0.52 14.14
C GLU A 94 3.50 -0.91 14.12
N ARG A 95 3.41 -1.60 12.98
CA ARG A 95 3.96 -2.94 12.74
C ARG A 95 5.41 -2.92 12.22
N GLY A 96 6.02 -1.74 12.15
CA GLY A 96 7.34 -1.54 11.59
C GLY A 96 7.42 -1.84 10.09
N ILE A 97 6.31 -1.72 9.36
CA ILE A 97 6.23 -1.85 7.91
C ILE A 97 6.27 -0.44 7.31
N ARG A 98 7.17 -0.20 6.36
CA ARG A 98 7.21 1.07 5.62
C ARG A 98 6.22 1.05 4.46
N VAL A 99 5.69 2.21 4.08
CA VAL A 99 4.75 2.34 2.97
C VAL A 99 5.34 3.17 1.84
N ILE A 100 5.26 2.65 0.62
CA ILE A 100 5.59 3.35 -0.62
C ILE A 100 4.31 3.46 -1.44
N LEU A 101 4.06 4.65 -1.97
CA LEU A 101 2.92 4.95 -2.82
C LEU A 101 3.41 5.29 -4.24
N THR A 102 2.62 4.93 -5.25
CA THR A 102 2.79 5.35 -6.65
C THR A 102 1.54 6.06 -7.10
#